data_AF-A0A1Y5KKT5-F1
#
_entry.id   AF-A0A1Y5KKT5-F1
#
_cell.length_a   1.000
_cell.length_b   1.000
_cell.length_c   1.000
_cell.angle_alpha   90.00
_cell.angle_beta   90.00
_cell.angle_gamma   90.00
#
_symmetry.space_group_name_H-M   'P 1'
#
loop_
_entity.id
_entity.type
_entity.pdbx_description
1 polymer ?
#
loop_
_entity_poly.entity_id
_entity_poly.type
_entity_poly.pdbx_seq_one_letter_code
_entity_poly.pdbx_strand_id
1 'polypeptide(L)'
;MKKSVLWSVGLGCATLLIGACIIVFLQPKEIKVDRVYGSGINMNEYSLSISPAGENMIPSTQEQYNEVSDDSAINISYAVVYEQNKWFKNDRRSLKLLRFERPFPVDQNAKVQDFYYRLVDESIDVYDDRTAVFTRLYEKRESYNNLFDVIPQSIVIPGGKDIKEARLWIQQHNPQFLNLKDKTIIDPSVLSSWQQDDYRQSYSDLSTEGLSLEEIIEHAS
;
A
#
# COMPACT_ATOMS: atom_id res chain seq x y z
N MET A 1 39.28 22.96 40.80
CA MET A 1 39.47 22.14 39.57
C MET A 1 40.37 22.88 38.60
N LYS A 2 41.42 22.23 38.06
CA LYS A 2 42.31 22.86 37.07
C LYS A 2 41.54 23.07 35.76
N LYS A 3 41.71 24.24 35.12
CA LYS A 3 41.05 24.59 33.83
C LYS A 3 41.20 23.48 32.77
N SER A 4 42.34 22.78 32.74
CA SER A 4 42.58 21.68 31.80
C SER A 4 41.60 20.52 31.91
N VAL A 5 41.07 20.23 33.10
CA VAL A 5 40.10 19.14 33.32
C VAL A 5 38.70 19.51 32.80
N LEU A 6 38.35 20.80 32.88
CA LEU A 6 37.06 21.29 32.36
C LEU A 6 37.01 21.21 30.82
N TRP A 7 38.15 21.52 30.17
CA TRP A 7 38.27 21.49 28.72
C TRP A 7 38.25 20.07 28.16
N SER A 8 38.89 19.11 28.82
CA SER A 8 38.86 17.71 28.40
C SER A 8 37.48 17.06 28.59
N VAL A 9 36.76 17.39 29.66
CA VAL A 9 35.36 16.97 29.84
C VAL A 9 34.45 17.61 28.79
N GLY A 10 34.61 18.91 28.51
CA GLY A 10 33.85 19.61 27.48
C GLY A 10 34.06 19.04 26.07
N LEU A 11 35.31 18.71 25.71
CA LEU A 11 35.63 18.05 24.45
C LEU A 11 35.03 16.64 24.37
N GLY A 12 35.07 15.86 25.45
CA GLY A 12 34.47 14.53 25.52
C GLY A 12 32.94 14.55 25.38
N CYS A 13 32.27 15.53 26.00
CA CYS A 13 30.83 15.71 25.83
C CYS A 13 30.47 16.15 24.42
N ALA A 14 31.25 17.04 23.81
CA ALA A 14 31.03 17.49 22.44
C ALA A 14 31.21 16.36 21.41
N THR A 15 32.23 15.50 21.57
CA THR A 15 32.43 14.35 20.68
C THR A 15 31.35 13.29 20.84
N LEU A 16 30.86 13.05 22.06
CA LEU A 16 29.71 12.18 22.30
C LEU A 16 28.42 12.74 21.66
N LEU A 17 28.20 14.05 21.77
CA LEU A 17 27.04 14.71 21.17
C LEU A 17 27.09 14.62 19.63
N ILE A 18 28.25 14.92 19.03
CA ILE A 18 28.47 14.79 17.58
C ILE A 18 28.27 13.35 17.14
N GLY A 19 28.83 12.38 17.87
CA GLY A 19 28.65 10.95 17.60
C GLY A 19 27.18 10.54 17.65
N ALA A 20 26.43 10.99 18.66
CA ALA A 20 25.00 10.73 18.77
C ALA A 20 24.20 11.37 17.62
N CYS A 21 24.49 12.62 17.27
CA CYS A 21 23.85 13.30 16.14
C CYS A 21 24.12 12.59 14.80
N ILE A 22 25.37 12.14 14.57
CA ILE A 22 25.73 11.36 13.37
C ILE A 22 24.98 10.03 13.35
N ILE A 23 24.89 9.33 14.48
CA ILE A 23 24.15 8.07 14.58
C ILE A 23 22.67 8.29 14.29
N VAL A 24 22.07 9.40 14.75
CA VAL A 24 20.67 9.76 14.46
C VAL A 24 20.47 10.14 12.99
N PHE A 25 21.43 10.82 12.37
CA PHE A 25 21.33 11.25 10.97
C PHE A 25 21.57 10.12 9.95
N LEU A 26 22.43 9.16 10.30
CA LEU A 26 22.77 7.99 9.48
C LEU A 26 21.85 6.80 9.73
N GLN A 27 20.73 6.98 10.44
CA GLN A 27 19.84 5.85 10.71
C GLN A 27 19.28 5.30 9.40
N PRO A 28 19.33 3.98 9.23
CA PRO A 28 18.82 3.37 8.01
C PRO A 28 17.31 3.59 7.96
N LYS A 29 16.87 4.25 6.90
CA LYS A 29 15.45 4.47 6.61
C LYS A 29 14.97 3.47 5.57
N GLU A 30 13.69 3.20 5.58
CA GLU A 30 13.02 2.39 4.58
C GLU A 30 11.75 3.08 4.11
N ILE A 31 11.41 2.87 2.85
CA ILE A 31 10.14 3.30 2.28
C ILE A 31 9.13 2.17 2.51
N LYS A 32 7.94 2.57 2.96
CA LYS A 32 6.77 1.72 3.19
C LYS A 32 5.61 2.25 2.37
N VAL A 33 4.63 1.38 2.16
CA VAL A 33 3.35 1.74 1.57
C VAL A 33 2.25 1.01 2.32
N ASP A 34 1.21 1.73 2.72
CA ASP A 34 0.04 1.17 3.40
C ASP A 34 -1.26 1.76 2.85
N ARG A 35 -2.33 0.97 2.87
CA ARG A 35 -3.68 1.44 2.54
C ARG A 35 -4.11 2.49 3.58
N VAL A 36 -4.73 3.56 3.10
CA VAL A 36 -5.35 4.58 3.95
C VAL A 36 -6.83 4.24 4.14
N TYR A 37 -7.29 4.31 5.39
CA TYR A 37 -8.68 4.04 5.81
C TYR A 37 -9.44 5.31 6.19
N GLY A 38 -8.76 6.45 6.26
CA GLY A 38 -9.36 7.75 6.56
C GLY A 38 -8.30 8.79 6.90
N SER A 39 -8.73 9.99 7.22
CA SER A 39 -7.88 11.09 7.68
C SER A 39 -8.38 11.64 9.01
N GLY A 40 -7.49 12.22 9.80
CA GLY A 40 -7.81 12.78 11.11
C GLY A 40 -6.76 13.77 11.60
N ILE A 41 -7.09 14.51 12.65
CA ILE A 41 -6.14 15.37 13.36
C ILE A 41 -5.68 14.62 14.60
N ASN A 42 -4.38 14.38 14.74
CA ASN A 42 -3.78 13.72 15.90
C ASN A 42 -2.71 14.63 16.51
N MET A 43 -2.78 14.92 17.81
CA MET A 43 -1.83 15.79 18.52
C MET A 43 -1.54 17.14 17.83
N ASN A 44 -2.56 17.75 17.21
CA ASN A 44 -2.48 18.98 16.39
C ASN A 44 -1.75 18.85 15.04
N GLU A 45 -1.52 17.63 14.55
CA GLU A 45 -0.95 17.36 13.24
C GLU A 45 -1.97 16.64 12.34
N TYR A 46 -1.99 17.01 11.06
CA TYR A 46 -2.79 16.30 10.06
C TYR A 46 -2.24 14.89 9.89
N SER A 47 -3.11 13.89 9.90
CA SER A 47 -2.71 12.48 9.84
C SER A 47 -3.61 11.65 8.94
N LEU A 48 -3.02 10.60 8.38
CA LEU A 48 -3.69 9.57 7.60
C LEU A 48 -3.76 8.29 8.41
N SER A 49 -4.95 7.71 8.54
CA SER A 49 -5.13 6.43 9.19
C SER A 49 -4.77 5.29 8.25
N ILE A 50 -3.89 4.40 8.70
CA ILE A 50 -3.50 3.18 7.99
C ILE A 50 -4.06 1.91 8.64
N SER A 51 -5.05 2.07 9.52
CA SER A 51 -5.76 0.95 10.13
C SER A 51 -7.26 1.20 10.20
N PRO A 52 -8.12 0.17 10.04
CA PRO A 52 -9.57 0.37 10.01
C PRO A 52 -10.14 1.07 11.25
N ALA A 53 -9.54 0.88 12.43
CA ALA A 53 -10.02 1.48 13.68
C ALA A 53 -9.30 2.79 14.06
N GLY A 54 -8.46 3.35 13.19
CA GLY A 54 -7.81 4.63 13.45
C GLY A 54 -6.59 4.58 14.38
N GLU A 55 -6.18 3.41 14.86
CA GLU A 55 -5.13 3.25 15.85
C GLU A 55 -3.72 3.53 15.31
N ASN A 56 -3.49 3.33 14.01
CA ASN A 56 -2.22 3.61 13.35
C ASN A 56 -2.38 4.81 12.42
N MET A 57 -1.66 5.88 12.74
CA MET A 57 -1.72 7.16 12.03
C MET A 57 -0.34 7.52 11.48
N ILE A 58 -0.31 8.05 10.26
CA ILE A 58 0.88 8.57 9.57
C ILE A 58 0.76 10.09 9.49
N PRO A 59 1.74 10.86 10.00
CA PRO A 59 1.76 12.31 9.80
C PRO A 59 1.72 12.68 8.32
N SER A 60 0.91 13.68 7.98
CA SER A 60 0.61 14.08 6.60
C SER A 60 0.67 15.57 6.40
N THR A 61 0.86 15.97 5.15
CA THR A 61 0.66 17.36 4.76
C THR A 61 -0.83 17.71 4.79
N GLN A 62 -1.15 19.00 4.92
CA GLN A 62 -2.53 19.47 4.83
C GLN A 62 -3.17 19.13 3.47
N GLU A 63 -2.39 19.14 2.39
CA GLU A 63 -2.84 18.78 1.04
C GLU A 63 -3.28 17.31 0.99
N GLN A 64 -2.43 16.38 1.42
CA GLN A 64 -2.76 14.95 1.48
C GLN A 64 -3.96 14.67 2.40
N TYR A 65 -4.05 15.38 3.52
CA TYR A 65 -5.18 15.27 4.44
C TYR A 65 -6.50 15.70 3.79
N ASN A 66 -6.50 16.81 3.04
CA ASN A 66 -7.66 17.33 2.32
C ASN A 66 -8.00 16.51 1.06
N GLU A 67 -7.03 15.82 0.49
CA GLU A 67 -7.23 14.96 -0.69
C GLU A 67 -7.98 13.68 -0.35
N VAL A 68 -7.78 13.14 0.85
CA VAL A 68 -8.55 11.98 1.32
C VAL A 68 -10.00 12.39 1.51
N SER A 69 -10.79 12.07 0.49
CA SER A 69 -12.20 12.40 0.39
C SER A 69 -13.08 11.22 0.80
N ASP A 70 -14.15 11.54 1.53
CA ASP A 70 -15.28 10.65 1.82
C ASP A 70 -16.36 10.72 0.72
N ASP A 71 -16.02 11.16 -0.50
CA ASP A 71 -16.98 11.28 -1.60
C ASP A 71 -17.63 9.94 -1.94
N SER A 72 -18.90 9.83 -1.58
CA SER A 72 -19.71 8.62 -1.77
C SER A 72 -20.16 8.38 -3.21
N ALA A 73 -19.94 9.33 -4.13
CA ALA A 73 -20.38 9.21 -5.52
C ALA A 73 -19.44 8.36 -6.40
N ILE A 74 -18.20 8.14 -5.98
CA ILE A 74 -17.18 7.36 -6.70
C ILE A 74 -16.51 6.41 -5.72
N ASN A 75 -16.13 5.20 -6.15
CA ASN A 75 -15.32 4.34 -5.30
C ASN A 75 -13.85 4.78 -5.38
N ILE A 76 -13.36 5.36 -4.29
CA ILE A 76 -11.99 5.85 -4.19
C ILE A 76 -11.30 5.14 -3.03
N SER A 77 -10.06 4.72 -3.27
CA SER A 77 -9.18 4.27 -2.20
C SER A 77 -7.79 4.84 -2.36
N TYR A 78 -7.10 4.96 -1.24
CA TYR A 78 -5.81 5.60 -1.18
C TYR A 78 -4.76 4.66 -0.56
N ALA A 79 -3.51 4.84 -0.95
CA ALA A 79 -2.37 4.27 -0.25
C ALA A 79 -1.34 5.38 0.02
N VAL A 80 -0.80 5.40 1.23
CA VAL A 80 0.24 6.37 1.62
C VAL A 80 1.60 5.71 1.48
N VAL A 81 2.49 6.33 0.72
CA VAL A 81 3.91 6.01 0.67
C VAL A 81 4.60 6.89 1.70
N TYR A 82 5.36 6.28 2.60
CA TYR A 82 6.02 7.00 3.68
C TYR A 82 7.41 6.45 3.98
N GLU A 83 8.29 7.33 4.43
CA GLU A 83 9.59 6.98 4.97
C GLU A 83 9.45 6.61 6.45
N GLN A 84 10.09 5.53 6.86
CA GLN A 84 10.13 5.07 8.23
C GLN A 84 11.56 4.74 8.66
N ASN A 85 11.89 5.14 9.87
CA ASN A 85 13.14 4.73 10.50
C ASN A 85 13.10 3.23 10.87
N LYS A 86 14.14 2.46 10.49
CA LYS A 86 14.19 1.02 10.81
C LYS A 86 14.28 0.71 12.30
N TRP A 87 14.81 1.63 13.11
CA TRP A 87 14.97 1.45 14.56
C TRP A 87 13.83 2.09 15.35
N PHE A 88 13.29 3.21 14.88
CA PHE A 88 12.24 3.95 15.58
C PHE A 88 10.96 4.00 14.74
N LYS A 89 10.07 3.03 14.98
CA LYS A 89 8.84 2.90 14.19
C LYS A 89 7.89 4.11 14.26
N ASN A 90 8.07 5.03 15.20
CA ASN A 90 7.23 6.21 15.37
C ASN A 90 7.75 7.43 14.58
N ASP A 91 8.99 7.38 14.08
CA ASP A 91 9.54 8.39 13.19
C ASP A 91 9.14 8.04 11.76
N ARG A 92 8.02 8.64 11.32
CA ARG A 92 7.41 8.41 10.01
C ARG A 92 7.16 9.74 9.32
N ARG A 93 7.41 9.77 8.02
CA ARG A 93 7.14 10.93 7.19
C ARG A 93 6.46 10.49 5.90
N SER A 94 5.23 10.95 5.68
CA SER A 94 4.56 10.76 4.39
C SER A 94 5.38 11.40 3.26
N LEU A 95 5.45 10.69 2.14
CA LEU A 95 6.15 11.10 0.93
C LEU A 95 5.17 11.38 -0.19
N LYS A 96 4.20 10.48 -0.39
CA LYS A 96 3.24 10.55 -1.49
C LYS A 96 1.93 9.87 -1.10
N LEU A 97 0.82 10.37 -1.63
CA LEU A 97 -0.47 9.71 -1.59
C LEU A 97 -0.76 9.14 -2.99
N LEU A 98 -1.10 7.87 -3.06
CA LEU A 98 -1.54 7.19 -4.27
C LEU A 98 -3.06 7.11 -4.23
N ARG A 99 -3.72 7.55 -5.30
CA ARG A 99 -5.18 7.61 -5.44
C ARG A 99 -5.62 6.59 -6.48
N PHE A 100 -6.56 5.74 -6.12
CA PHE A 100 -7.13 4.70 -6.97
C PHE A 100 -8.64 4.90 -7.06
N GLU A 101 -9.12 5.17 -8.27
CA GLU A 101 -10.53 5.48 -8.52
C GLU A 101 -11.14 4.47 -9.47
N ARG A 102 -12.35 4.05 -9.14
CA ARG A 102 -13.16 3.22 -10.03
C ARG A 102 -14.60 3.71 -9.99
N PRO A 103 -15.24 3.90 -11.17
CA PRO A 103 -16.68 4.03 -11.22
C PRO A 103 -17.32 2.82 -10.56
N PHE A 104 -18.42 3.04 -9.86
CA PHE A 104 -19.22 1.92 -9.37
C PHE A 104 -19.69 1.06 -10.55
N PRO A 105 -19.62 -0.27 -10.45
CA PRO A 105 -20.06 -1.13 -11.52
C PRO A 105 -21.58 -1.04 -11.67
N VAL A 106 -22.09 -1.19 -12.90
CA VAL A 106 -23.52 -1.02 -13.24
C VAL A 106 -24.41 -1.96 -12.42
N ASP A 107 -23.88 -3.11 -12.03
CA ASP A 107 -24.53 -4.14 -11.25
C ASP A 107 -24.27 -4.03 -9.75
N GLN A 108 -23.76 -2.90 -9.21
CA GLN A 108 -23.44 -2.74 -7.78
C GLN A 108 -24.57 -3.16 -6.83
N ASN A 109 -25.84 -2.97 -7.25
CA ASN A 109 -27.02 -3.32 -6.45
C ASN A 109 -27.52 -4.76 -6.63
N ALA A 110 -26.87 -5.58 -7.49
CA ALA A 110 -27.22 -6.99 -7.61
C ALA A 110 -26.82 -7.73 -6.32
N LYS A 111 -27.67 -8.66 -5.88
CA LYS A 111 -27.37 -9.46 -4.70
C LYS A 111 -26.40 -10.57 -5.08
N VAL A 112 -25.33 -10.71 -4.31
CA VAL A 112 -24.44 -11.87 -4.34
C VAL A 112 -24.59 -12.62 -3.03
N GLN A 113 -24.73 -13.95 -3.08
CA GLN A 113 -24.90 -14.76 -1.87
C GLN A 113 -23.60 -14.98 -1.09
N ASP A 114 -22.47 -14.71 -1.73
CA ASP A 114 -21.13 -14.83 -1.16
C ASP A 114 -20.27 -13.61 -1.53
N PHE A 115 -19.12 -13.46 -0.87
CA PHE A 115 -18.15 -12.42 -1.24
C PHE A 115 -17.22 -12.92 -2.34
N TYR A 116 -16.71 -11.99 -3.14
CA TYR A 116 -15.64 -12.26 -4.08
C TYR A 116 -14.69 -11.07 -4.20
N TYR A 117 -13.48 -11.35 -4.68
CA TYR A 117 -12.53 -10.35 -5.12
C TYR A 117 -12.47 -10.35 -6.65
N ARG A 118 -12.18 -9.19 -7.23
CA ARG A 118 -11.83 -9.08 -8.64
C ARG A 118 -10.52 -8.32 -8.77
N LEU A 119 -9.49 -8.94 -9.33
CA LEU A 119 -8.26 -8.22 -9.67
C LEU A 119 -8.52 -7.41 -10.95
N VAL A 120 -8.52 -6.08 -10.82
CA VAL A 120 -8.93 -5.19 -11.91
C VAL A 120 -7.82 -4.36 -12.52
N ASP A 121 -6.71 -4.20 -11.81
CA ASP A 121 -5.56 -3.48 -12.33
C ASP A 121 -4.26 -3.91 -11.64
N GLU A 122 -3.15 -3.73 -12.35
CA GLU A 122 -1.80 -3.78 -11.81
C GLU A 122 -1.04 -2.53 -12.28
N SER A 123 -0.57 -1.74 -11.33
CA SER A 123 0.07 -0.46 -11.61
C SER A 123 1.45 -0.38 -10.95
N ILE A 124 2.32 0.45 -11.55
CA ILE A 124 3.60 0.81 -10.96
C ILE A 124 3.71 2.33 -10.82
N ASP A 125 3.99 2.77 -9.60
CA ASP A 125 4.29 4.17 -9.30
C ASP A 125 5.78 4.30 -8.99
N VAL A 126 6.53 4.91 -9.91
CA VAL A 126 7.97 5.14 -9.73
C VAL A 126 8.15 6.39 -8.88
N TYR A 127 8.72 6.22 -7.69
CA TYR A 127 8.98 7.31 -6.76
C TYR A 127 10.35 7.97 -7.06
N ASP A 128 11.39 7.16 -7.22
CA ASP A 128 12.73 7.59 -7.62
C ASP A 128 13.50 6.47 -8.34
N ASP A 129 14.75 6.73 -8.71
CA ASP A 129 15.63 5.76 -9.40
C ASP A 129 15.85 4.45 -8.61
N ARG A 130 15.58 4.44 -7.31
CA ARG A 130 15.84 3.32 -6.39
C ARG A 130 14.58 2.68 -5.86
N THR A 131 13.42 3.32 -6.01
CA THR A 131 12.18 2.92 -5.35
C THR A 131 10.99 3.08 -6.28
N ALA A 132 10.22 2.01 -6.41
CA ALA A 132 8.90 2.03 -7.01
C ALA A 132 7.91 1.31 -6.10
N VAL A 133 6.63 1.58 -6.30
CA VAL A 133 5.52 0.90 -5.63
C VAL A 133 4.75 0.13 -6.68
N PHE A 134 4.70 -1.19 -6.52
CA PHE A 134 3.84 -2.05 -7.32
C PHE A 134 2.53 -2.27 -6.57
N THR A 135 1.40 -2.03 -7.23
CA THR A 135 0.06 -2.16 -6.66
C THR A 135 -0.78 -3.10 -7.51
N ARG A 136 -1.41 -4.08 -6.84
CA ARG A 136 -2.52 -4.87 -7.38
C ARG A 136 -3.81 -4.29 -6.84
N LEU A 137 -4.69 -3.85 -7.74
CA LEU A 137 -5.96 -3.24 -7.36
C LEU A 137 -7.06 -4.29 -7.40
N TYR A 138 -7.65 -4.56 -6.24
CA TYR A 138 -8.79 -5.47 -6.13
C TYR A 138 -10.08 -4.71 -5.93
N GLU A 139 -11.16 -5.20 -6.50
CA GLU A 139 -12.52 -4.86 -6.11
C GLU A 139 -13.03 -5.98 -5.18
N LYS A 140 -13.58 -5.63 -4.03
CA LYS A 140 -14.23 -6.57 -3.11
C LYS A 140 -15.72 -6.30 -3.11
N ARG A 141 -16.49 -7.38 -3.25
CA ARG A 141 -17.94 -7.36 -3.07
C ARG A 141 -18.30 -8.25 -1.89
N GLU A 142 -19.12 -7.75 -0.98
CA GLU A 142 -19.57 -8.51 0.19
C GLU A 142 -20.89 -9.23 -0.06
N SER A 143 -21.10 -10.33 0.66
CA SER A 143 -22.35 -11.09 0.58
C SER A 143 -23.53 -10.25 1.06
N TYR A 144 -24.67 -10.37 0.37
CA TYR A 144 -25.93 -9.72 0.70
C TYR A 144 -25.88 -8.20 0.86
N ASN A 145 -24.79 -7.56 0.42
CA ASN A 145 -24.55 -6.14 0.57
C ASN A 145 -24.18 -5.51 -0.78
N ASN A 146 -24.55 -4.26 -0.97
CA ASN A 146 -24.21 -3.46 -2.15
C ASN A 146 -22.89 -2.68 -1.95
N LEU A 147 -22.25 -2.86 -0.79
CA LEU A 147 -20.97 -2.22 -0.50
C LEU A 147 -19.88 -2.84 -1.37
N PHE A 148 -19.35 -1.98 -2.23
CA PHE A 148 -18.29 -2.26 -3.16
C PHE A 148 -17.06 -1.50 -2.67
N ASP A 149 -15.97 -2.21 -2.39
CA ASP A 149 -14.74 -1.65 -1.83
C ASP A 149 -13.58 -1.85 -2.81
N VAL A 150 -12.82 -0.78 -3.10
CA VAL A 150 -11.60 -0.87 -3.89
C VAL A 150 -10.42 -1.03 -2.93
N ILE A 151 -9.60 -2.05 -3.14
CA ILE A 151 -8.58 -2.47 -2.19
C ILE A 151 -7.23 -2.50 -2.90
N PRO A 152 -6.40 -1.45 -2.74
CA PRO A 152 -5.04 -1.46 -3.22
C PRO A 152 -4.18 -2.37 -2.32
N GLN A 153 -3.60 -3.43 -2.89
CA GLN A 153 -2.55 -4.21 -2.26
C GLN A 153 -1.21 -3.76 -2.85
N SER A 154 -0.34 -3.16 -2.04
CA SER A 154 0.88 -2.51 -2.53
C SER A 154 2.14 -3.08 -1.89
N ILE A 155 3.24 -3.09 -2.62
CA ILE A 155 4.58 -3.46 -2.14
C ILE A 155 5.63 -2.50 -2.71
N VAL A 156 6.61 -2.16 -1.87
CA VAL A 156 7.78 -1.39 -2.29
C VAL A 156 8.78 -2.32 -2.97
N ILE A 157 9.24 -1.94 -4.17
CA ILE A 157 10.20 -2.66 -4.97
C ILE A 157 11.35 -1.73 -5.40
N PRO A 158 12.50 -2.27 -5.87
CA PRO A 158 13.55 -1.44 -6.45
C PRO A 158 13.04 -0.65 -7.67
N GLY A 159 13.53 0.57 -7.82
CA GLY A 159 13.10 1.55 -8.83
C GLY A 159 13.41 1.15 -10.27
N GLY A 160 12.83 1.91 -11.21
CA GLY A 160 13.05 1.76 -12.64
C GLY A 160 12.65 0.39 -13.19
N LYS A 161 11.40 -0.01 -12.99
CA LYS A 161 10.84 -1.27 -13.51
C LYS A 161 9.50 -0.99 -14.18
N ASP A 162 9.24 -1.66 -15.30
CA ASP A 162 7.87 -1.80 -15.80
C ASP A 162 7.12 -2.89 -15.01
N ILE A 163 5.83 -3.10 -15.32
CA ILE A 163 4.98 -4.10 -14.64
C ILE A 163 5.50 -5.54 -14.81
N LYS A 164 6.11 -5.86 -15.96
CA LYS A 164 6.66 -7.20 -16.23
C LYS A 164 7.90 -7.44 -15.38
N GLU A 165 8.84 -6.50 -15.37
CA GLU A 165 10.04 -6.55 -14.55
C GLU A 165 9.73 -6.53 -13.04
N ALA A 166 8.72 -5.75 -12.63
CA ALA A 166 8.21 -5.73 -11.26
C ALA A 166 7.73 -7.11 -10.83
N ARG A 167 6.87 -7.77 -11.62
CA ARG A 167 6.38 -9.12 -11.33
C ARG A 167 7.51 -10.13 -11.22
N LEU A 168 8.46 -10.14 -12.16
CA LEU A 168 9.62 -11.04 -12.11
C LEU A 168 10.44 -10.86 -10.82
N TRP A 169 10.67 -9.61 -10.42
CA TRP A 169 11.39 -9.32 -9.18
C TRP A 169 10.59 -9.80 -7.95
N ILE A 170 9.28 -9.55 -7.92
CA ILE A 170 8.41 -9.98 -6.82
C ILE A 170 8.37 -11.51 -6.74
N GLN A 171 8.29 -12.23 -7.85
CA GLN A 171 8.35 -13.70 -7.86
C GLN A 171 9.61 -14.24 -7.17
N GLN A 172 10.74 -13.56 -7.35
CA GLN A 172 12.02 -13.99 -6.78
C GLN A 172 12.18 -13.62 -5.29
N HIS A 173 11.58 -12.53 -4.84
CA HIS A 173 11.85 -11.96 -3.51
C HIS A 173 10.65 -12.01 -2.54
N ASN A 174 9.43 -11.89 -3.07
CA ASN A 174 8.18 -11.87 -2.31
C ASN A 174 7.04 -12.59 -3.09
N PRO A 175 7.21 -13.85 -3.50
CA PRO A 175 6.25 -14.55 -4.36
C PRO A 175 4.83 -14.60 -3.78
N GLN A 176 4.71 -14.63 -2.45
CA GLN A 176 3.44 -14.61 -1.74
C GLN A 176 2.56 -13.39 -2.07
N PHE A 177 3.16 -12.27 -2.48
CA PHE A 177 2.42 -11.07 -2.87
C PHE A 177 1.65 -11.27 -4.19
N LEU A 178 2.13 -12.16 -5.05
CA LEU A 178 1.48 -12.50 -6.31
C LEU A 178 0.41 -13.58 -6.17
N ASN A 179 0.29 -14.20 -4.99
CA ASN A 179 -0.82 -15.12 -4.73
C ASN A 179 -2.14 -14.34 -4.79
N LEU A 180 -3.10 -14.89 -5.53
CA LEU A 180 -4.45 -14.35 -5.56
C LEU A 180 -5.11 -14.54 -4.19
N LYS A 181 -6.01 -13.62 -3.85
CA LYS A 181 -6.89 -13.79 -2.69
C LYS A 181 -7.89 -14.91 -3.01
N ASP A 182 -8.39 -15.59 -1.99
CA ASP A 182 -9.44 -16.59 -2.17
C ASP A 182 -10.66 -15.97 -2.86
N LYS A 183 -11.30 -16.71 -3.76
CA LYS A 183 -12.46 -16.26 -4.56
C LYS A 183 -12.14 -15.01 -5.41
N THR A 184 -10.97 -14.98 -6.06
CA THR A 184 -10.61 -13.90 -6.99
C THR A 184 -10.98 -14.24 -8.43
N ILE A 185 -11.73 -13.35 -9.07
CA ILE A 185 -11.90 -13.27 -10.52
C ILE A 185 -10.83 -12.33 -11.10
N ILE A 186 -10.30 -12.62 -12.28
CA ILE A 186 -9.36 -11.72 -12.97
C ILE A 186 -10.11 -10.94 -14.04
N ASP A 187 -9.96 -9.61 -14.06
CA ASP A 187 -10.51 -8.78 -15.13
C ASP A 187 -9.87 -9.14 -16.49
N PRO A 188 -10.66 -9.21 -17.58
CA PRO A 188 -10.12 -9.54 -18.90
C PRO A 188 -8.96 -8.66 -19.36
N SER A 189 -8.93 -7.38 -18.96
CA SER A 189 -7.83 -6.46 -19.28
C SER A 189 -6.53 -6.88 -18.60
N VAL A 190 -6.58 -7.25 -17.32
CA VAL A 190 -5.44 -7.79 -16.56
C VAL A 190 -4.98 -9.11 -17.17
N LEU A 191 -5.92 -10.01 -17.46
CA LEU A 191 -5.59 -11.29 -18.10
C LEU A 191 -4.91 -11.09 -19.46
N SER A 192 -5.39 -10.14 -20.27
CA SER A 192 -4.80 -9.80 -21.56
C SER A 192 -3.39 -9.23 -21.40
N SER A 193 -3.18 -8.35 -20.43
CA SER A 193 -1.85 -7.82 -20.09
C SER A 193 -0.88 -8.94 -19.70
N TRP A 194 -1.33 -9.89 -18.88
CA TRP A 194 -0.52 -11.05 -18.51
C TRP A 194 -0.16 -11.92 -19.69
N GLN A 195 -1.11 -12.17 -20.60
CA GLN A 195 -0.86 -12.94 -21.83
C GLN A 195 0.14 -12.23 -22.74
N GLN A 196 0.05 -10.92 -22.91
CA GLN A 196 1.00 -10.13 -23.70
C GLN A 196 2.42 -10.22 -23.15
N ASP A 197 2.56 -10.31 -21.83
CA ASP A 197 3.85 -10.39 -21.15
C ASP A 197 4.38 -11.82 -20.97
N ASP A 198 3.69 -12.83 -21.50
CA ASP A 198 3.92 -14.27 -21.26
C ASP A 198 3.91 -14.64 -19.77
N TYR A 199 3.24 -13.85 -18.94
CA TYR A 199 3.11 -14.11 -17.51
C TYR A 199 2.05 -15.16 -17.25
N ARG A 200 2.44 -16.22 -16.54
CA ARG A 200 1.53 -17.26 -16.07
C ARG A 200 1.40 -17.21 -14.57
N GLN A 201 0.20 -16.92 -14.10
CA GLN A 201 -0.15 -17.02 -12.69
C GLN A 201 -0.27 -18.50 -12.31
N SER A 202 0.49 -18.96 -11.31
CA SER A 202 0.20 -20.24 -10.67
C SER A 202 -0.99 -20.04 -9.74
N TYR A 203 -2.11 -20.68 -10.06
CA TYR A 203 -3.25 -20.79 -9.16
C TYR A 203 -2.89 -21.78 -8.04
N SER A 204 -3.35 -21.50 -6.83
CA SER A 204 -3.18 -22.38 -5.67
C SER A 204 -4.49 -23.07 -5.33
N ASP A 205 -4.45 -24.12 -4.50
CA ASP A 205 -5.66 -24.80 -4.01
C ASP A 205 -6.63 -23.85 -3.24
N LEU A 206 -6.14 -22.68 -2.80
CA LEU A 206 -6.92 -21.66 -2.08
C LEU A 206 -7.60 -20.63 -3.01
N SER A 207 -7.15 -20.56 -4.26
CA SER A 207 -7.75 -19.76 -5.33
C SER A 207 -7.67 -20.57 -6.62
N THR A 208 -8.49 -21.63 -6.68
CA THR A 208 -8.70 -22.43 -7.90
C THR A 208 -9.07 -21.52 -9.07
N GLU A 209 -8.72 -21.93 -10.29
CA GLU A 209 -8.99 -21.16 -11.51
C GLU A 209 -10.38 -20.50 -11.54
N GLY A 210 -10.37 -19.21 -11.84
CA GLY A 210 -11.39 -18.44 -12.53
C GLY A 210 -12.84 -18.91 -12.37
N LEU A 211 -13.47 -18.56 -11.25
CA LEU A 211 -14.91 -18.38 -11.27
C LEU A 211 -15.22 -17.21 -12.19
N SER A 212 -16.06 -17.40 -13.19
CA SER A 212 -16.71 -16.31 -13.89
C SER A 212 -17.67 -15.58 -12.94
N LEU A 213 -17.97 -14.32 -13.23
CA LEU A 213 -18.95 -13.57 -12.44
C LEU A 213 -20.30 -14.31 -12.44
N GLU A 214 -20.64 -14.96 -13.55
CA GLU A 214 -21.83 -15.79 -13.71
C GLU A 214 -21.79 -17.01 -12.80
N GLU A 215 -20.67 -17.74 -12.69
CA GLU A 215 -20.55 -18.89 -11.78
C GLU A 215 -20.63 -18.48 -10.29
N ILE A 216 -20.14 -17.29 -9.93
CA ILE A 216 -20.33 -16.75 -8.57
C ILE A 216 -21.80 -16.36 -8.31
N ILE A 217 -22.52 -15.93 -9.34
CA ILE A 217 -23.93 -15.55 -9.25
C ILE A 217 -24.87 -16.77 -9.34
N GLU A 218 -24.57 -17.81 -10.13
CA GLU A 218 -25.43 -18.99 -10.36
C GLU A 218 -25.39 -20.00 -9.21
N HIS A 219 -24.31 -20.06 -8.43
CA HIS A 219 -24.32 -20.81 -7.17
C HIS A 219 -25.27 -20.21 -6.10
N ALA A 220 -25.99 -19.14 -6.44
CA ALA A 220 -26.97 -18.44 -5.61
C ALA A 220 -28.45 -18.73 -5.94
N SER A 221 -28.79 -19.75 -6.74
CA SER A 221 -30.19 -20.15 -7.02
C SER A 221 -30.56 -21.48 -6.39
#